data_AF-X1F5P9-F1
#
_entry.id   AF-X1F5P9-F1
#
_cell.length_a   1.000
_cell.length_b   1.000
_cell.length_c   1.000
_cell.angle_alpha   90.00
_cell.angle_beta   90.00
_cell.angle_gamma   90.00
#
_symmetry.space_group_name_H-M   'P 1'
#
loop_
_entity.id
_entity.type
_entity.pdbx_description
1 polymer ?
#
loop_
_entity_poly.entity_id
_entity_poly.type
_entity_poly.pdbx_seq_one_letter_code
_entity_poly.pdbx_strand_id
1 'polypeptide(L)'
;MLTANSYIKLTQKLLTLANNVCNGKIAFILEGGYSLSALPICSYSIVKTLLGDMVNLPSQEKIEFPEDLDISKVITKVKDELKDLLRDYWPII
;
A
#
# COMPACT_ATOMS: atom_id res chain seq x y z
N MET A 1 -9.89 2.54 -3.70
CA MET A 1 -9.47 2.77 -2.30
C MET A 1 -8.56 1.62 -1.87
N LEU A 2 -7.51 1.86 -1.09
CA LEU A 2 -6.61 0.78 -0.62
C LEU A 2 -7.26 0.01 0.54
N THR A 3 -7.07 -1.31 0.60
CA THR A 3 -7.54 -2.17 1.71
C THR A 3 -6.44 -2.45 2.72
N ALA A 4 -6.77 -3.07 3.85
CA ALA A 4 -5.78 -3.46 4.83
C ALA A 4 -4.73 -4.42 4.24
N ASN A 5 -5.12 -5.34 3.35
CA ASN A 5 -4.16 -6.14 2.60
C ASN A 5 -3.16 -5.31 1.77
N SER A 6 -3.61 -4.19 1.17
CA SER A 6 -2.70 -3.27 0.48
C SER A 6 -1.71 -2.63 1.46
N TYR A 7 -2.16 -2.23 2.65
CA TYR A 7 -1.29 -1.65 3.68
C TYR A 7 -0.29 -2.66 4.26
N ILE A 8 -0.66 -3.94 4.42
CA ILE A 8 0.28 -5.02 4.80
C ILE A 8 1.42 -5.10 3.78
N LYS A 9 1.06 -5.24 2.49
CA LYS A 9 2.05 -5.39 1.41
C LYS A 9 2.95 -4.15 1.28
N LEU A 10 2.39 -2.95 1.44
CA LEU A 10 3.16 -1.71 1.44
C LEU A 10 4.13 -1.66 2.61
N THR A 11 3.67 -1.98 3.82
CA THR A 11 4.50 -2.01 5.04
C THR A 11 5.65 -3.01 4.89
N GLN A 12 5.40 -4.21 4.36
CA GLN A 12 6.44 -5.21 4.08
C GLN A 12 7.49 -4.69 3.09
N LYS A 13 7.06 -4.05 1.99
CA LYS A 13 8.00 -3.46 1.01
C LYS A 13 8.87 -2.37 1.62
N LEU A 14 8.28 -1.50 2.45
CA LEU A 14 9.00 -0.44 3.14
C LEU A 14 9.97 -0.99 4.19
N LEU A 15 9.58 -2.01 4.96
CA LEU A 15 10.47 -2.71 5.90
C LEU A 15 11.66 -3.35 5.18
N THR A 16 11.42 -4.05 4.05
CA THR A 16 12.50 -4.62 3.23
C THR A 16 13.44 -3.53 2.74
N LEU A 17 12.92 -2.41 2.24
CA LEU A 17 13.76 -1.28 1.82
C LEU A 17 14.56 -0.71 2.99
N ALA A 18 13.91 -0.46 4.14
CA ALA A 18 14.57 0.08 5.33
C ALA A 18 15.67 -0.85 5.86
N ASN A 19 15.46 -2.16 5.84
CA ASN A 19 16.49 -3.14 6.18
C ASN A 19 17.72 -3.00 5.27
N ASN A 20 17.50 -2.77 3.98
CA ASN A 20 18.57 -2.66 3.00
C ASN A 20 19.34 -1.34 3.06
N VAL A 21 18.69 -0.22 3.41
CA VAL A 21 19.29 1.11 3.28
C VAL A 21 19.55 1.84 4.60
N CYS A 22 18.91 1.43 5.70
CA CYS A 22 19.02 2.12 7.00
C CYS A 22 18.92 1.18 8.21
N ASN A 23 19.36 -0.08 8.08
CA ASN A 23 19.36 -1.09 9.15
C ASN A 23 17.99 -1.27 9.83
N GLY A 24 16.91 -1.21 9.04
CA GLY A 24 15.54 -1.43 9.50
C GLY A 24 14.92 -0.26 10.25
N LYS A 25 15.60 0.89 10.34
CA LYS A 25 15.09 2.08 11.01
C LYS A 25 14.01 2.75 10.16
N ILE A 26 12.76 2.67 10.61
CA ILE A 26 11.61 3.32 9.98
C ILE A 26 10.60 3.74 11.05
N ALA A 27 9.93 4.87 10.83
CA ALA A 27 8.84 5.35 11.67
C ALA A 27 7.60 5.59 10.81
N PHE A 28 6.44 5.13 11.29
CA PHE A 28 5.14 5.37 10.67
C PHE A 28 4.38 6.38 11.52
N ILE A 29 3.90 7.46 10.89
CA ILE A 29 3.15 8.54 11.55
C ILE A 29 1.74 8.52 10.97
N LEU A 30 0.74 8.43 11.84
CA LEU A 30 -0.66 8.42 11.41
C LEU A 30 -1.06 9.83 10.96
N GLU A 31 -1.58 9.93 9.73
CA GLU A 31 -2.09 11.17 9.15
C GLU A 31 -3.64 11.17 9.19
N GLY A 32 -4.29 11.28 8.02
CA GLY A 32 -5.73 11.19 7.89
C GLY A 32 -6.29 9.76 7.92
N GLY A 33 -7.61 9.68 7.87
CA GLY A 33 -8.33 8.41 7.96
C GLY A 33 -9.80 8.63 8.26
N TYR A 34 -10.59 8.94 7.23
CA TYR A 34 -11.96 9.44 7.43
C TYR A 34 -13.03 8.35 7.45
N SER A 35 -12.67 7.12 7.06
CA SER A 35 -13.56 5.96 7.21
C SER A 35 -13.34 5.36 8.60
N LEU A 36 -14.28 5.62 9.52
CA LEU A 36 -14.23 5.09 10.89
C LEU A 36 -14.26 3.56 10.95
N SER A 37 -14.82 2.90 9.92
CA SER A 37 -14.82 1.44 9.79
C SER A 37 -13.50 0.89 9.24
N ALA A 38 -12.89 1.54 8.25
CA ALA A 38 -11.67 1.04 7.62
C ALA A 38 -10.39 1.41 8.37
N LEU A 39 -10.34 2.61 8.97
CA LEU A 39 -9.17 3.11 9.68
C LEU A 39 -8.61 2.11 10.72
N PRO A 40 -9.40 1.59 11.68
CA PRO A 40 -8.87 0.67 12.69
C PRO A 40 -8.31 -0.61 12.07
N ILE A 41 -8.93 -1.14 11.02
CA ILE A 41 -8.50 -2.39 10.36
C ILE A 41 -7.16 -2.16 9.63
N CYS A 42 -7.05 -1.06 8.89
CA CYS A 42 -5.82 -0.71 8.17
C CYS A 42 -4.66 -0.40 9.13
N SER A 43 -4.89 0.42 10.16
CA SER A 43 -3.87 0.76 11.16
C SER A 43 -3.41 -0.47 11.96
N TYR A 44 -4.35 -1.32 12.40
CA TYR A 44 -4.02 -2.59 13.06
C TYR A 44 -3.12 -3.47 12.18
N SER A 45 -3.42 -3.55 10.89
CA SER A 45 -2.66 -4.37 9.94
C SER A 45 -1.24 -3.86 9.74
N ILE A 46 -1.04 -2.53 9.70
CA ILE A 46 0.32 -1.94 9.66
C ILE A 46 1.08 -2.31 10.92
N VAL A 47 0.50 -2.09 12.11
CA VAL A 47 1.16 -2.35 13.40
C VAL A 47 1.53 -3.83 13.55
N LYS A 48 0.62 -4.75 13.24
CA LYS A 48 0.91 -6.20 13.29
C LYS A 48 2.02 -6.59 12.32
N THR A 49 2.04 -5.99 11.13
CA THR A 49 3.10 -6.22 10.15
C THR A 49 4.45 -5.72 10.66
N LEU A 50 4.50 -4.55 11.33
CA LEU A 50 5.72 -4.03 11.97
C LEU A 50 6.24 -4.96 13.08
N LEU A 51 5.33 -5.61 13.82
CA LEU A 51 5.68 -6.59 14.85
C LEU A 51 6.12 -7.95 14.27
N GLY A 52 6.00 -8.16 12.95
CA GLY A 52 6.28 -9.46 12.32
C GLY A 52 5.20 -10.51 12.56
N ASP A 53 4.02 -10.11 13.03
CA ASP A 53 2.92 -11.01 13.35
C ASP A 53 2.06 -11.34 12.12
N MET A 54 1.37 -12.49 12.17
CA MET A 54 0.30 -12.78 11.23
C MET A 54 -0.88 -11.83 11.44
N VAL A 55 -1.41 -11.30 10.32
CA VAL A 55 -2.59 -10.43 10.30
C VAL A 55 -3.82 -11.24 9.92
N ASN A 56 -4.75 -11.41 10.85
CA ASN A 56 -6.04 -12.01 10.58
C ASN A 56 -7.01 -10.91 10.12
N LEU A 57 -7.23 -10.81 8.81
CA LEU A 57 -8.14 -9.84 8.23
C LEU A 57 -9.60 -10.32 8.32
N PRO A 58 -10.56 -9.42 8.57
CA PRO A 58 -11.97 -9.77 8.47
C PRO A 58 -12.33 -10.15 7.03
N SER A 59 -13.26 -11.10 6.88
CA SER A 59 -13.67 -11.66 5.58
C SER A 59 -14.34 -10.66 4.63
N GLN A 60 -14.66 -9.45 5.12
CA GLN A 60 -15.42 -8.42 4.42
C GLN A 60 -14.56 -7.48 3.54
N GLU A 61 -13.24 -7.66 3.46
CA GLU A 61 -12.37 -6.85 2.56
C GLU A 61 -12.40 -7.32 1.09
N LYS A 62 -13.52 -7.90 0.62
CA LYS A 62 -13.63 -8.26 -0.80
C LYS A 62 -13.81 -6.99 -1.64
N ILE A 63 -12.80 -6.69 -2.45
CA ILE A 63 -12.92 -5.71 -3.52
C ILE A 63 -13.50 -6.46 -4.73
N GLU A 64 -14.64 -6.00 -5.21
CA GLU A 64 -15.18 -6.42 -6.50
C GLU A 64 -14.73 -5.40 -7.55
N PHE A 65 -14.15 -5.91 -8.63
CA PHE A 65 -13.84 -5.12 -9.81
C PHE A 65 -14.91 -5.38 -10.87
N PRO A 66 -15.24 -4.40 -11.73
CA PRO A 66 -16.10 -4.63 -12.87
C PRO A 66 -15.55 -5.77 -13.74
N GLU A 67 -16.41 -6.68 -14.20
CA GLU A 67 -16.00 -7.86 -14.98
C GLU A 67 -15.36 -7.50 -16.32
N ASP A 68 -15.74 -6.36 -16.88
CA ASP A 68 -15.23 -5.82 -18.15
C ASP A 68 -13.93 -5.01 -17.97
N LEU A 69 -13.42 -4.88 -16.74
CA LEU A 69 -12.20 -4.13 -16.46
C LEU A 69 -10.96 -4.92 -16.88
N ASP A 70 -10.31 -4.48 -17.96
CA ASP A 70 -8.95 -4.92 -18.28
C ASP A 70 -7.95 -4.27 -17.30
N ILE A 71 -7.70 -4.96 -16.18
CA ILE A 71 -6.78 -4.54 -15.13
C ILE A 71 -5.38 -4.27 -15.68
N SER A 72 -4.90 -5.07 -16.64
CA SER A 72 -3.56 -4.92 -17.22
C SER A 72 -3.45 -3.61 -18.00
N LYS A 73 -4.47 -3.29 -18.79
CA LYS A 73 -4.55 -2.03 -19.53
C LYS A 73 -4.64 -0.84 -18.58
N VAL A 74 -5.42 -0.93 -17.49
CA VAL A 74 -5.50 0.12 -16.47
C VAL A 74 -4.15 0.35 -15.79
N ILE A 75 -3.48 -0.72 -15.37
CA ILE A 75 -2.15 -0.63 -14.74
C ILE A 75 -1.15 0.01 -15.69
N THR A 76 -1.13 -0.40 -16.96
CA THR A 76 -0.23 0.15 -17.98
C THR A 76 -0.47 1.63 -18.18
N LYS A 77 -1.74 2.03 -18.36
CA LYS A 77 -2.13 3.43 -18.49
C LYS A 77 -1.68 4.28 -17.29
N VAL A 78 -2.00 3.85 -16.07
CA VAL A 78 -1.64 4.58 -14.85
C VAL A 78 -0.12 4.69 -14.71
N LYS A 79 0.61 3.62 -15.05
CA LYS A 79 2.08 3.62 -15.01
C LYS A 79 2.67 4.64 -15.98
N ASP A 80 2.19 4.66 -17.22
CA ASP A 80 2.72 5.56 -18.25
C ASP A 80 2.40 7.03 -17.92
N GLU A 81 1.18 7.33 -17.48
CA GLU A 81 0.78 8.66 -17.01
C GLU A 81 1.65 9.14 -15.83
N LEU A 82 1.91 8.28 -14.85
CA LEU A 82 2.76 8.62 -13.71
C LEU A 82 4.22 8.86 -14.12
N LYS A 83 4.76 8.05 -15.05
CA LYS A 83 6.12 8.24 -15.56
C LYS A 83 6.25 9.56 -16.30
N ASP A 84 5.28 9.90 -17.14
CA ASP A 84 5.28 11.15 -17.89
C ASP A 84 5.17 12.36 -16.94
N LEU A 85 4.29 12.29 -15.94
CA LEU A 85 4.10 13.36 -14.96
C LEU A 85 5.35 13.61 -14.11
N LEU A 86 6.08 12.55 -13.73
CA LEU A 86 7.20 12.64 -12.79
C LEU A 86 8.57 12.80 -13.47
N ARG A 87 8.63 12.79 -14.82
CA ARG A 87 9.87 12.78 -15.60
C ARG A 87 10.83 13.93 -15.26
N ASP A 88 10.29 15.13 -15.04
CA ASP A 88 11.11 16.32 -14.79
C ASP A 88 11.76 16.32 -13.40
N TYR A 89 11.23 15.50 -12.48
CA TYR A 89 11.67 15.50 -11.09
C TYR A 89 12.43 14.22 -10.70
N TRP A 90 12.25 13.12 -11.45
CA TRP A 90 12.94 11.84 -11.23
C TRP A 90 13.77 11.46 -12.46
N PRO A 91 15.05 11.88 -12.55
CA PRO A 91 15.91 11.66 -13.73
C PRO A 91 16.29 10.19 -14.00
N ILE A 92 15.81 9.26 -13.17
CA ILE A 92 16.08 7.82 -13.23
C ILE A 92 14.86 7.06 -13.83
N ILE A 93 13.78 7.77 -14.19
CA ILE A 93 12.51 7.19 -14.68
C ILE A 93 12.31 7.45 -16.18
#